data_AF-A0A965GTM4-F1
#
_entry.id   AF-A0A965GTM4-F1
#
_cell.length_a   1.000
_cell.length_b   1.000
_cell.length_c   1.000
_cell.angle_alpha   90.00
_cell.angle_beta   90.00
_cell.angle_gamma   90.00
#
_symmetry.space_group_name_H-M   'P 1'
#
loop_
_entity.id
_entity.type
_entity.pdbx_description
1 polymer ?
#
loop_
_entity_poly.entity_id
_entity_poly.type
_entity_poly.pdbx_seq_one_letter_code
_entity_poly.pdbx_strand_id
1 'polypeptide(L)'
;MRRLASIFTSGLILLLLTGCASSNEIAFSDDQIYKANYPTVVGDEHLTAAIQATGDHGKKACSQLGELAISSNEVVPLEKRVNYLVKVSYGTPWNAKRFLDKTTWAFNSLHSNVKVPTIDSSEVEEVAAAYLDPILTKIALRFVDPDGKTIKTEDIDAFVNSYHAQAIKLLNKKFCKVNFSRNSTYNSLVDRFNMLLESVNDLASSAPWYPEGYKESPDDSNMAWKWARGISCSYGDSCWHVKVISAVTCTDVYAEINIMDSSGSIIDWTNDTLGYLAPGNVGTLEFRTYNDYAQTGSLTKLHCN
;
A
#
# COMPACT_ATOMS: atom_id res chain seq x y z
N MET A 1 11.55 25.66 35.51
CA MET A 1 10.68 26.10 36.62
C MET A 1 9.40 25.27 36.59
N ARG A 2 9.05 24.64 37.74
CA ARG A 2 7.80 23.91 38.12
C ARG A 2 7.48 22.64 37.29
N ARG A 3 7.75 21.40 37.80
CA ARG A 3 6.95 20.52 38.73
C ARG A 3 5.62 20.07 38.08
N LEU A 4 5.18 18.80 37.96
CA LEU A 4 5.24 17.50 38.69
C LEU A 4 4.95 16.34 37.66
N ALA A 5 5.46 15.10 37.71
CA ALA A 5 5.37 13.94 38.64
C ALA A 5 4.04 13.14 38.65
N SER A 6 4.17 11.79 38.66
CA SER A 6 3.20 10.69 38.97
C SER A 6 2.43 10.07 37.78
N ILE A 7 2.68 8.82 37.34
CA ILE A 7 2.42 7.46 37.91
C ILE A 7 0.93 7.08 37.96
N PHE A 8 0.53 5.99 37.30
CA PHE A 8 -0.43 4.91 37.67
C PHE A 8 -0.48 3.88 36.49
N THR A 9 0.28 2.77 36.51
CA THR A 9 -0.07 1.39 36.92
C THR A 9 -1.27 0.71 36.25
N SER A 10 -0.96 -0.48 35.70
CA SER A 10 -1.73 -1.74 35.72
C SER A 10 -2.93 -1.93 34.80
N GLY A 11 -2.89 -3.03 34.05
CA GLY A 11 -4.07 -3.57 33.36
C GLY A 11 -3.77 -4.67 32.35
N LEU A 12 -3.08 -5.75 32.76
CA LEU A 12 -3.03 -7.00 32.00
C LEU A 12 -4.41 -7.66 32.06
N ILE A 13 -5.09 -7.83 30.91
CA ILE A 13 -6.11 -8.86 30.74
C ILE A 13 -5.82 -9.61 29.44
N LEU A 14 -5.31 -10.83 29.62
CA LEU A 14 -5.26 -11.88 28.63
C LEU A 14 -6.60 -12.63 28.70
N LEU A 15 -7.34 -12.69 27.58
CA LEU A 15 -8.44 -13.63 27.40
C LEU A 15 -8.34 -14.21 26.00
N LEU A 16 -7.69 -15.39 25.93
CA LEU A 16 -7.90 -16.36 24.86
C LEU A 16 -9.30 -16.94 25.05
N LEU A 17 -10.15 -16.88 24.02
CA LEU A 17 -11.13 -17.93 23.76
C LEU A 17 -11.45 -18.00 22.26
N THR A 18 -11.18 -19.19 21.74
CA THR A 18 -11.64 -19.77 20.49
C THR A 18 -13.15 -19.68 20.33
N GLY A 19 -13.63 -19.35 19.13
CA GLY A 19 -15.03 -19.50 18.77
C GLY A 19 -15.25 -19.26 17.29
N CYS A 20 -15.49 -20.33 16.53
CA CYS A 20 -15.96 -20.29 15.15
C CYS A 20 -17.20 -19.40 15.04
N ALA A 21 -17.11 -18.30 14.30
CA ALA A 21 -18.29 -17.55 13.89
C ALA A 21 -18.81 -18.17 12.58
N SER A 22 -19.76 -19.08 12.70
CA SER A 22 -20.73 -19.34 11.65
C SER A 22 -21.42 -18.02 11.29
N SER A 23 -21.56 -17.77 10.00
CA SER A 23 -22.37 -16.70 9.43
C SER A 23 -23.83 -16.80 9.91
N ASN A 24 -24.13 -16.17 11.04
CA ASN A 24 -25.50 -15.81 11.37
C ASN A 24 -25.73 -14.45 10.71
N GLU A 25 -26.44 -14.48 9.57
CA GLU A 25 -27.26 -13.36 9.17
C GLU A 25 -28.10 -12.97 10.39
N ILE A 26 -27.78 -11.82 10.99
CA ILE A 26 -28.74 -11.14 11.84
C ILE A 26 -29.79 -10.63 10.85
N ALA A 27 -30.78 -11.48 10.59
CA ALA A 27 -32.05 -11.05 10.05
C ALA A 27 -32.61 -10.06 11.08
N PHE A 28 -32.43 -8.76 10.80
CA PHE A 28 -33.22 -7.74 11.45
C PHE A 28 -34.68 -8.09 11.14
N SER A 29 -35.39 -8.55 12.18
CA SER A 29 -36.84 -8.68 12.13
C SER A 29 -37.40 -7.28 11.88
N ASP A 30 -37.91 -7.09 10.67
CA ASP A 30 -38.55 -5.88 10.14
C ASP A 30 -39.85 -5.47 10.89
N ASP A 31 -40.12 -6.06 12.06
CA ASP A 31 -41.47 -6.15 12.63
C ASP A 31 -41.64 -5.53 14.03
N GLN A 32 -40.64 -4.81 14.54
CA GLN A 32 -40.73 -4.14 15.86
C GLN A 32 -40.27 -2.67 15.86
N ILE A 33 -40.08 -2.05 14.69
CA ILE A 33 -40.12 -0.58 14.62
C ILE A 33 -41.59 -0.21 14.78
N TYR A 34 -41.93 0.53 15.83
CA TYR A 34 -43.22 1.21 15.95
C TYR A 34 -43.48 1.97 14.64
N LYS A 35 -44.27 1.37 13.73
CA LYS A 35 -44.86 2.04 12.58
C LYS A 35 -45.86 3.03 13.14
N ALA A 36 -45.37 4.17 13.59
CA ALA A 36 -46.20 5.36 13.53
C ALA A 36 -46.60 5.47 12.05
N ASN A 37 -47.87 5.22 11.77
CA ASN A 37 -48.49 5.37 10.45
C ASN A 37 -48.52 6.86 10.08
N TYR A 38 -47.36 7.51 10.00
CA TYR A 38 -47.24 8.76 9.29
C TYR A 38 -47.46 8.43 7.81
N PRO A 39 -48.30 9.18 7.10
CA PRO A 39 -48.50 8.95 5.68
C PRO A 39 -47.13 8.89 5.02
N THR A 40 -46.88 7.73 4.43
CA THR A 40 -45.72 7.46 3.60
C THR A 40 -45.56 8.61 2.62
N VAL A 41 -44.36 9.18 2.61
CA VAL A 41 -43.83 10.11 1.61
C VAL A 41 -44.12 11.58 1.93
N VAL A 42 -43.28 12.18 2.79
CA VAL A 42 -42.82 13.56 2.49
C VAL A 42 -42.21 13.50 1.09
N GLY A 43 -42.93 14.01 0.09
CA GLY A 43 -42.47 14.01 -1.30
C GLY A 43 -41.10 14.66 -1.42
N ASP A 44 -40.28 14.18 -2.36
CA ASP A 44 -38.99 14.77 -2.70
C ASP A 44 -39.08 16.30 -2.88
N GLU A 45 -40.22 16.80 -3.35
CA GLU A 45 -40.55 18.23 -3.50
C GLU A 45 -40.60 19.01 -2.17
N HIS A 46 -41.17 18.45 -1.11
CA HIS A 46 -41.27 19.08 0.20
C HIS A 46 -39.90 19.15 0.87
N LEU A 47 -39.13 18.07 0.76
CA LEU A 47 -37.73 18.04 1.20
C LEU A 47 -36.88 19.03 0.38
N THR A 48 -37.07 19.09 -0.94
CA THR A 48 -36.39 20.03 -1.83
C THR A 48 -36.69 21.48 -1.43
N ALA A 49 -37.96 21.83 -1.22
CA ALA A 49 -38.37 23.18 -0.81
C ALA A 49 -37.80 23.56 0.56
N ALA A 50 -37.79 22.62 1.52
CA ALA A 50 -37.23 22.87 2.85
C ALA A 50 -35.71 23.06 2.82
N ILE A 51 -34.99 22.28 2.00
CA ILE A 51 -33.55 22.47 1.78
C ILE A 51 -33.29 23.83 1.13
N GLN A 52 -34.08 24.23 0.13
CA GLN A 52 -33.95 25.57 -0.50
C GLN A 52 -34.17 26.71 0.48
N ALA A 53 -35.14 26.57 1.39
CA ALA A 53 -35.47 27.58 2.39
C ALA A 53 -34.36 27.82 3.41
N THR A 54 -33.35 26.95 3.49
CA THR A 54 -32.22 27.10 4.41
C THR A 54 -31.22 28.19 4.00
N GLY A 55 -31.29 28.65 2.74
CA GLY A 55 -30.47 29.75 2.23
C GLY A 55 -28.97 29.49 2.42
N ASP A 56 -28.32 30.33 3.21
CA ASP A 56 -26.87 30.29 3.41
C ASP A 56 -26.39 29.09 4.25
N HIS A 57 -27.26 28.52 5.09
CA HIS A 57 -26.92 27.29 5.85
C HIS A 57 -26.75 26.09 4.91
N GLY A 58 -27.61 25.94 3.90
CA GLY A 58 -27.47 24.90 2.88
C GLY A 58 -26.21 25.06 2.04
N LYS A 59 -25.82 26.30 1.70
CA LYS A 59 -24.55 26.58 1.00
C LYS A 59 -23.34 26.18 1.83
N LYS A 60 -23.34 26.47 3.14
CA LYS A 60 -22.26 26.09 4.06
C LYS A 60 -22.12 24.57 4.15
N ALA A 61 -23.24 23.87 4.33
CA ALA A 61 -23.27 22.40 4.35
C ALA A 61 -22.74 21.81 3.03
N CYS A 62 -23.15 22.35 1.88
CA CYS A 62 -22.62 21.90 0.60
C CYS A 62 -21.11 22.18 0.42
N SER A 63 -20.60 23.29 0.98
CA SER A 63 -19.16 23.57 0.98
C SER A 63 -18.39 22.51 1.78
N GLN A 64 -18.84 22.21 3.00
CA GLN A 64 -18.19 21.21 3.85
C GLN A 64 -18.31 19.79 3.30
N LEU A 65 -19.47 19.42 2.74
CA LEU A 65 -19.62 18.15 2.03
C LEU A 65 -18.72 18.08 0.78
N GLY A 66 -18.52 19.21 0.11
CA GLY A 66 -17.58 19.32 -1.02
C GLY A 66 -16.12 19.17 -0.60
N GLU A 67 -15.74 19.66 0.58
CA GLU A 67 -14.40 19.48 1.17
C GLU A 67 -14.13 18.02 1.56
N LEU A 68 -15.17 17.26 1.94
CA LEU A 68 -15.07 15.81 2.19
C LEU A 68 -15.02 14.97 0.91
N ALA A 69 -15.34 15.53 -0.26
CA ALA A 69 -15.39 14.76 -1.49
C ALA A 69 -14.01 14.65 -2.13
N ILE A 70 -13.60 13.42 -2.47
CA ILE A 70 -12.34 13.22 -3.17
C ILE A 70 -12.37 13.90 -4.54
N SER A 71 -11.38 14.76 -4.76
CA SER A 71 -11.18 15.44 -6.03
C SER A 71 -10.49 14.51 -7.05
N SER A 72 -10.69 14.78 -8.35
CA SER A 72 -9.93 14.09 -9.40
C SER A 72 -8.42 14.27 -9.28
N ASN A 73 -8.00 15.39 -8.68
CA ASN A 73 -6.59 15.71 -8.46
C ASN A 73 -5.94 14.80 -7.41
N GLU A 74 -6.73 14.09 -6.60
CA GLU A 74 -6.24 13.11 -5.63
C GLU A 74 -6.28 11.68 -6.19
N VAL A 75 -7.34 11.33 -6.93
CA VAL A 75 -7.49 10.00 -7.55
C VAL A 75 -6.40 9.73 -8.59
N VAL A 76 -6.18 10.67 -9.51
CA VAL A 76 -5.28 10.44 -10.66
C VAL A 76 -3.82 10.21 -10.23
N PRO A 77 -3.23 10.96 -9.28
CA PRO A 77 -1.90 10.66 -8.78
C PRO A 77 -1.81 9.30 -8.07
N LEU A 78 -2.84 8.93 -7.29
CA LEU A 78 -2.86 7.64 -6.60
C LEU A 78 -2.92 6.48 -7.59
N GLU A 79 -3.78 6.58 -8.62
CA GLU A 79 -3.87 5.59 -9.69
C GLU A 79 -2.53 5.42 -10.42
N LYS A 80 -1.84 6.53 -10.74
CA LYS A 80 -0.49 6.49 -11.33
C LYS A 80 0.51 5.76 -10.43
N ARG A 81 0.46 5.98 -9.11
CA ARG A 81 1.32 5.30 -8.13
C ARG A 81 1.01 3.80 -8.06
N VAL A 82 -0.27 3.42 -8.00
CA VAL A 82 -0.73 2.03 -8.07
C VAL A 82 -0.19 1.36 -9.34
N ASN A 83 -0.35 1.99 -10.50
CA ASN A 83 0.15 1.45 -11.77
C ASN A 83 1.68 1.32 -11.81
N TYR A 84 2.41 2.17 -11.08
CA TYR A 84 3.86 2.03 -10.93
C TYR A 84 4.23 0.85 -10.03
N LEU A 85 3.56 0.71 -8.88
CA LEU A 85 3.76 -0.43 -7.97
C LEU A 85 3.45 -1.76 -8.64
N VAL A 86 2.38 -1.84 -9.44
CA VAL A 86 2.07 -3.04 -10.24
C VAL A 86 3.25 -3.47 -11.12
N LYS A 87 3.93 -2.52 -11.78
CA LYS A 87 5.09 -2.85 -12.63
C LYS A 87 6.28 -3.37 -11.81
N VAL A 88 6.45 -2.85 -10.60
CA VAL A 88 7.57 -3.23 -9.71
C VAL A 88 7.29 -4.57 -9.03
N SER A 89 6.04 -4.85 -8.64
CA SER A 89 5.65 -6.09 -7.95
C SER A 89 5.81 -7.34 -8.83
N TYR A 90 5.79 -7.19 -10.16
CA TYR A 90 6.08 -8.27 -11.12
C TYR A 90 7.55 -8.30 -11.57
N GLY A 91 8.42 -7.49 -10.97
CA GLY A 91 9.83 -7.38 -11.32
C GLY A 91 10.72 -8.42 -10.62
N THR A 92 12.03 -8.18 -10.65
CA THR A 92 13.00 -8.95 -9.87
C THR A 92 13.11 -8.40 -8.45
N PRO A 93 13.57 -9.21 -7.48
CA PRO A 93 13.89 -8.72 -6.13
C PRO A 93 14.81 -7.49 -6.12
N TRP A 94 15.82 -7.44 -7.01
CA TRP A 94 16.70 -6.29 -7.16
C TRP A 94 15.98 -5.02 -7.65
N ASN A 95 15.02 -5.16 -8.56
CA ASN A 95 14.23 -4.03 -9.04
C ASN A 95 13.31 -3.49 -7.95
N ALA A 96 12.68 -4.37 -7.17
CA ALA A 96 11.88 -4.00 -6.02
C ALA A 96 12.72 -3.27 -4.95
N LYS A 97 13.87 -3.84 -4.58
CA LYS A 97 14.81 -3.20 -3.64
C LYS A 97 15.28 -1.84 -4.13
N ARG A 98 15.72 -1.73 -5.38
CA ARG A 98 16.16 -0.45 -5.98
C ARG A 98 15.04 0.58 -6.03
N PHE A 99 13.81 0.14 -6.30
CA PHE A 99 12.65 1.01 -6.25
C PHE A 99 12.45 1.57 -4.84
N LEU A 100 12.42 0.72 -3.81
CA LEU A 100 12.27 1.16 -2.43
C LEU A 100 13.41 2.08 -1.98
N ASP A 101 14.67 1.74 -2.27
CA ASP A 101 15.84 2.56 -1.92
C ASP A 101 15.76 3.97 -2.54
N LYS A 102 15.22 4.10 -3.76
CA LYS A 102 15.05 5.38 -4.45
C LYS A 102 13.82 6.16 -4.03
N THR A 103 12.84 5.49 -3.45
CA THR A 103 11.52 6.07 -3.13
C THR A 103 11.25 6.14 -1.64
N THR A 104 12.18 5.72 -0.78
CA THR A 104 12.01 5.71 0.68
C THR A 104 11.65 7.12 1.19
N TRP A 105 12.22 8.18 0.62
CA TRP A 105 11.85 9.56 0.95
C TRP A 105 10.39 9.91 0.59
N ALA A 106 9.90 9.40 -0.54
CA ALA A 106 8.54 9.63 -1.01
C ALA A 106 7.52 8.80 -0.20
N PHE A 107 7.89 7.61 0.27
CA PHE A 107 7.02 6.75 1.07
C PHE A 107 7.04 7.08 2.58
N ASN A 108 8.17 7.51 3.13
CA ASN A 108 8.26 7.92 4.55
C ASN A 108 7.44 9.19 4.83
N SER A 109 7.33 10.08 3.85
CA SER A 109 6.42 11.24 3.94
C SER A 109 4.94 10.81 3.90
N LEU A 110 4.61 9.70 3.24
CA LEU A 110 3.25 9.15 3.20
C LEU A 110 2.90 8.37 4.48
N HIS A 111 3.81 7.55 5.01
CA HIS A 111 3.51 6.69 6.18
C HIS A 111 3.49 7.44 7.51
N SER A 112 4.24 8.53 7.66
CA SER A 112 4.35 9.22 8.95
C SER A 112 3.34 10.34 9.16
N ASN A 113 2.78 10.94 8.09
CA ASN A 113 1.93 12.13 8.24
C ASN A 113 0.84 12.31 7.17
N VAL A 114 0.83 11.53 6.09
CA VAL A 114 -0.33 11.51 5.20
C VAL A 114 -1.18 10.35 5.63
N LYS A 115 -2.04 10.59 6.64
CA LYS A 115 -3.30 9.84 6.70
C LYS A 115 -3.92 10.04 5.33
N VAL A 116 -3.76 9.05 4.46
CA VAL A 116 -4.57 8.94 3.25
C VAL A 116 -5.99 9.03 3.79
N PRO A 117 -6.74 10.11 3.51
CA PRO A 117 -8.00 10.33 4.18
C PRO A 117 -8.91 9.17 3.79
N THR A 118 -9.02 8.19 4.68
CA THR A 118 -10.13 7.26 4.65
C THR A 118 -11.30 8.11 5.02
N ILE A 119 -12.10 8.47 4.01
CA ILE A 119 -13.37 9.12 4.28
C ILE A 119 -14.20 8.05 4.95
N ASP A 120 -14.29 8.14 6.26
CA ASP A 120 -15.21 7.34 7.02
C ASP A 120 -16.62 7.75 6.59
N SER A 121 -17.43 6.78 6.17
CA SER A 121 -18.83 7.02 5.90
C SER A 121 -19.52 7.69 7.09
N SER A 122 -19.06 7.43 8.32
CA SER A 122 -19.58 8.08 9.52
C SER A 122 -19.29 9.58 9.57
N GLU A 123 -18.16 10.06 9.07
CA GLU A 123 -17.84 11.51 9.06
C GLU A 123 -18.75 12.28 8.09
N VAL A 124 -19.06 11.67 6.94
CA VAL A 124 -20.01 12.24 5.98
C VAL A 124 -21.42 12.26 6.57
N GLU A 125 -21.83 11.19 7.25
CA GLU A 125 -23.11 11.09 7.94
C GLU A 125 -23.21 12.07 9.11
N GLU A 126 -22.15 12.25 9.92
CA GLU A 126 -22.10 13.17 11.05
C GLU A 126 -22.19 14.63 10.59
N VAL A 127 -21.41 15.01 9.57
CA VAL A 127 -21.49 16.36 8.99
C VAL A 127 -22.87 16.57 8.41
N ALA A 128 -23.42 15.60 7.67
CA ALA A 128 -24.76 15.74 7.11
C ALA A 128 -25.84 15.84 8.20
N ALA A 129 -25.76 15.06 9.29
CA ALA A 129 -26.67 15.09 10.43
C ALA A 129 -26.69 16.44 11.12
N ALA A 130 -25.51 16.98 11.45
CA ALA A 130 -25.38 18.28 12.09
C ALA A 130 -26.09 19.42 11.32
N TYR A 131 -26.23 19.28 10.00
CA TYR A 131 -26.93 20.24 9.15
C TYR A 131 -28.40 19.87 8.89
N LEU A 132 -28.71 18.59 8.68
CA LEU A 132 -30.03 18.13 8.31
C LEU A 132 -30.97 18.04 9.49
N ASP A 133 -30.50 17.66 10.68
CA ASP A 133 -31.36 17.44 11.85
C ASP A 133 -32.15 18.70 12.25
N PRO A 134 -31.56 19.91 12.32
CA PRO A 134 -32.33 21.13 12.61
C PRO A 134 -33.36 21.48 11.52
N ILE A 135 -33.10 21.08 10.27
CA ILE A 135 -33.99 21.32 9.13
C ILE A 135 -35.15 20.34 9.17
N LEU A 136 -34.86 19.05 9.31
CA LEU A 136 -35.84 17.98 9.42
C LEU A 136 -36.72 18.18 10.65
N THR A 137 -36.16 18.64 11.77
CA THR A 137 -36.91 19.05 12.97
C THR A 137 -37.88 20.20 12.67
N LYS A 138 -37.44 21.24 11.94
CA LYS A 138 -38.32 22.35 11.54
C LYS A 138 -39.41 21.92 10.55
N ILE A 139 -39.11 20.98 9.66
CA ILE A 139 -40.11 20.37 8.77
C ILE A 139 -41.11 19.61 9.62
N ALA A 140 -40.64 18.75 10.53
CA ALA A 140 -41.50 17.93 11.39
C ALA A 140 -42.49 18.78 12.19
N LEU A 141 -42.01 19.89 12.79
CA LEU A 141 -42.83 20.84 13.54
C LEU A 141 -43.87 21.58 12.70
N ARG A 142 -43.69 21.66 11.38
CA ARG A 142 -44.61 22.33 10.44
C ARG A 142 -45.40 21.34 9.60
N PHE A 143 -45.09 20.05 9.70
CA PHE A 143 -45.73 19.02 8.93
C PHE A 143 -47.14 18.84 9.45
N VAL A 144 -48.10 18.99 8.54
CA VAL A 144 -49.52 18.74 8.77
C VAL A 144 -49.90 17.63 7.80
N ASP A 145 -50.38 16.52 8.32
CA ASP A 145 -50.85 15.41 7.50
C ASP A 145 -52.14 15.79 6.73
N PRO A 146 -52.59 14.97 5.75
CA PRO A 146 -53.81 15.24 4.99
C PRO A 146 -55.08 15.40 5.84
N ASP A 147 -55.08 14.85 7.07
CA ASP A 147 -56.18 14.94 8.03
C ASP A 147 -56.07 16.20 8.92
N GLY A 148 -55.05 17.05 8.73
CA GLY A 148 -54.84 18.25 9.53
C GLY A 148 -54.05 18.03 10.82
N LYS A 149 -53.50 16.84 11.06
CA LYS A 149 -52.75 16.52 12.29
C LYS A 149 -51.28 16.86 12.15
N THR A 150 -50.72 17.44 13.20
CA THR A 150 -49.29 17.71 13.32
C THR A 150 -48.54 16.53 13.93
N ILE A 151 -47.26 16.39 13.61
CA ILE A 151 -46.37 15.44 14.30
C ILE A 151 -46.24 15.85 15.77
N LYS A 152 -46.39 14.90 16.69
CA LYS A 152 -46.21 15.16 18.12
C LYS A 152 -44.73 15.36 18.43
N THR A 153 -44.43 16.17 19.44
CA THR A 153 -43.05 16.47 19.84
C THR A 153 -42.25 15.20 20.18
N GLU A 154 -42.88 14.22 20.85
CA GLU A 154 -42.26 12.93 21.19
C GLU A 154 -41.87 12.06 19.98
N ASP A 155 -42.44 12.33 18.80
CA ASP A 155 -42.22 11.53 17.59
C ASP A 155 -41.26 12.20 16.59
N ILE A 156 -40.78 13.41 16.89
CA ILE A 156 -39.92 14.19 15.98
C ILE A 156 -38.62 13.45 15.68
N ASP A 157 -37.97 12.85 16.68
CA ASP A 157 -36.69 12.15 16.48
C ASP A 157 -36.86 10.92 15.59
N ALA A 158 -37.96 10.17 15.76
CA ALA A 158 -38.29 9.04 14.89
C ALA A 158 -38.53 9.49 13.45
N PHE A 159 -39.23 10.62 13.26
CA PHE A 159 -39.41 11.24 11.96
C PHE A 159 -38.06 11.64 11.34
N VAL A 160 -37.22 12.40 12.05
CA VAL A 160 -35.91 12.84 11.57
C VAL A 160 -35.06 11.64 11.12
N ASN A 161 -34.95 10.61 11.98
CA ASN A 161 -34.19 9.39 11.68
C ASN A 161 -34.71 8.66 10.44
N SER A 162 -36.04 8.56 10.26
CA SER A 162 -36.62 7.87 9.10
C SER A 162 -36.38 8.59 7.76
N TYR A 163 -36.23 9.91 7.78
CA TYR A 163 -36.00 10.72 6.58
C TYR A 163 -34.53 11.08 6.36
N HIS A 164 -33.66 10.81 7.33
CA HIS A 164 -32.27 11.25 7.33
C HIS A 164 -31.50 10.75 6.08
N ALA A 165 -31.55 9.44 5.80
CA ALA A 165 -30.88 8.84 4.64
C ALA A 165 -31.40 9.41 3.29
N GLN A 166 -32.70 9.68 3.18
CA GLN A 166 -33.29 10.24 1.97
C GLN A 166 -32.96 11.72 1.80
N ALA A 167 -32.89 12.47 2.90
CA ALA A 167 -32.46 13.87 2.93
C ALA A 167 -31.01 14.04 2.49
N ILE A 168 -30.10 13.20 2.98
CA ILE A 168 -28.69 13.17 2.55
C ILE A 168 -28.62 12.91 1.04
N LYS A 169 -29.35 11.91 0.54
CA LYS A 169 -29.38 11.56 -0.89
C LYS A 169 -29.86 12.72 -1.75
N LEU A 170 -30.91 13.43 -1.33
CA LEU A 170 -31.47 14.58 -2.06
C LEU A 170 -30.58 15.82 -1.98
N LEU A 171 -30.06 16.15 -0.79
CA LEU A 171 -29.10 17.24 -0.58
C LEU A 171 -27.91 17.07 -1.52
N ASN A 172 -27.36 15.86 -1.56
CA ASN A 172 -26.21 15.57 -2.40
C ASN A 172 -26.53 15.65 -3.90
N LYS A 173 -27.59 14.96 -4.35
CA LYS A 173 -27.94 14.84 -5.77
C LYS A 173 -28.43 16.15 -6.40
N LYS A 174 -29.30 16.89 -5.70
CA LYS A 174 -29.97 18.08 -6.27
C LYS A 174 -29.28 19.39 -5.93
N PHE A 175 -28.67 19.50 -4.76
CA PHE A 175 -28.21 20.79 -4.24
C PHE A 175 -26.70 20.95 -4.30
N CYS A 176 -25.97 20.02 -3.68
CA CYS A 176 -24.52 20.17 -3.57
C CYS A 176 -23.78 19.74 -4.83
N LYS A 177 -24.39 18.88 -5.67
CA LYS A 177 -23.75 18.28 -6.86
C LYS A 177 -22.42 17.61 -6.52
N VAL A 178 -22.29 17.12 -5.30
CA VAL A 178 -21.07 16.47 -4.82
C VAL A 178 -21.07 15.02 -5.30
N ASN A 179 -19.98 14.61 -5.96
CA ASN A 179 -19.87 13.26 -6.49
C ASN A 179 -19.02 12.38 -5.56
N PHE A 180 -19.68 11.72 -4.60
CA PHE A 180 -19.05 10.73 -3.72
C PHE A 180 -18.78 9.38 -4.40
N SER A 181 -19.17 9.16 -5.67
CA SER A 181 -18.83 7.91 -6.37
C SER A 181 -17.32 7.69 -6.42
N ARG A 182 -16.55 8.79 -6.44
CA ARG A 182 -15.08 8.79 -6.42
C ARG A 182 -14.49 8.32 -5.11
N ASN A 183 -15.20 8.40 -3.98
CA ASN A 183 -14.69 7.94 -2.68
C ASN A 183 -14.49 6.43 -2.69
N SER A 184 -15.43 5.67 -3.25
CA SER A 184 -15.30 4.21 -3.37
C SER A 184 -14.11 3.83 -4.28
N THR A 185 -13.94 4.53 -5.41
CA THR A 185 -12.80 4.35 -6.30
C THR A 185 -11.49 4.70 -5.60
N TYR A 186 -11.45 5.80 -4.84
CA TYR A 186 -10.30 6.21 -4.07
C TYR A 186 -9.94 5.16 -3.01
N ASN A 187 -10.88 4.76 -2.15
CA ASN A 187 -10.65 3.76 -1.11
C ASN A 187 -10.13 2.44 -1.71
N SER A 188 -10.73 1.95 -2.81
CA SER A 188 -10.23 0.74 -3.49
C SER A 188 -8.81 0.90 -4.06
N LEU A 189 -8.42 2.10 -4.52
CA LEU A 189 -7.06 2.40 -4.93
C LEU A 189 -6.09 2.45 -3.75
N VAL A 190 -6.53 2.94 -2.58
CA VAL A 190 -5.74 2.96 -1.34
C VAL A 190 -5.48 1.54 -0.86
N ASP A 191 -6.50 0.70 -0.79
CA ASP A 191 -6.37 -0.70 -0.41
C ASP A 191 -5.42 -1.43 -1.36
N ARG A 192 -5.61 -1.24 -2.67
CA ARG A 192 -4.74 -1.82 -3.69
C ARG A 192 -3.30 -1.31 -3.58
N PHE A 193 -3.11 -0.03 -3.31
CA PHE A 193 -1.79 0.55 -3.10
C PHE A 193 -1.08 -0.10 -1.91
N ASN A 194 -1.77 -0.24 -0.77
CA ASN A 194 -1.21 -0.84 0.45
C ASN A 194 -0.82 -2.30 0.22
N MET A 195 -1.69 -3.11 -0.38
CA MET A 195 -1.38 -4.50 -0.73
C MET A 195 -0.18 -4.63 -1.68
N LEU A 196 -0.11 -3.78 -2.71
CA LEU A 196 1.01 -3.80 -3.65
C LEU A 196 2.31 -3.34 -2.99
N LEU A 197 2.25 -2.38 -2.09
CA LEU A 197 3.42 -1.90 -1.37
C LEU A 197 3.98 -3.00 -0.46
N GLU A 198 3.11 -3.71 0.27
CA GLU A 198 3.50 -4.88 1.05
C GLU A 198 4.16 -5.94 0.16
N SER A 199 3.54 -6.30 -0.97
CA SER A 199 4.11 -7.23 -1.94
C SER A 199 5.48 -6.78 -2.49
N VAL A 200 5.68 -5.49 -2.74
CA VAL A 200 6.97 -4.93 -3.16
C VAL A 200 8.00 -5.00 -2.03
N ASN A 201 7.61 -4.76 -0.78
CA ASN A 201 8.49 -4.90 0.38
C ASN A 201 8.94 -6.35 0.57
N ASP A 202 8.03 -7.32 0.44
CA ASP A 202 8.35 -8.75 0.52
C ASP A 202 9.30 -9.15 -0.61
N LEU A 203 9.00 -8.74 -1.85
CA LEU A 203 9.84 -9.01 -3.00
C LEU A 203 11.23 -8.37 -2.85
N ALA A 204 11.32 -7.14 -2.33
CA ALA A 204 12.59 -6.47 -2.06
C ALA A 204 13.39 -7.16 -0.94
N SER A 205 12.72 -7.64 0.10
CA SER A 205 13.34 -8.36 1.22
C SER A 205 13.88 -9.72 0.80
N SER A 206 13.31 -10.31 -0.27
CA SER A 206 13.83 -11.53 -0.90
C SER A 206 15.06 -11.28 -1.79
N ALA A 207 15.51 -10.03 -1.96
CA ALA A 207 16.68 -9.74 -2.76
C ALA A 207 17.95 -10.31 -2.10
N PRO A 208 18.78 -11.06 -2.84
CA PRO A 208 20.06 -11.50 -2.33
C PRO A 208 20.93 -10.30 -1.91
N TRP A 209 21.84 -10.52 -0.96
CA TRP A 209 22.75 -9.49 -0.48
C TRP A 209 23.67 -8.94 -1.57
N TYR A 210 23.92 -9.73 -2.62
CA TYR A 210 24.78 -9.38 -3.73
C TYR A 210 24.05 -8.63 -4.87
N PRO A 211 24.77 -7.83 -5.69
CA PRO A 211 24.15 -7.03 -6.74
C PRO A 211 23.54 -7.85 -7.87
N GLU A 212 22.65 -7.22 -8.63
CA GLU A 212 22.02 -7.83 -9.82
C GLU A 212 23.07 -8.34 -10.82
N GLY A 213 22.84 -9.53 -11.35
CA GLY A 213 23.73 -10.20 -12.31
C GLY A 213 24.90 -10.97 -11.68
N TYR A 214 25.07 -10.90 -10.36
CA TYR A 214 25.92 -11.85 -9.63
C TYR A 214 25.14 -13.14 -9.30
N LYS A 215 25.88 -14.20 -9.05
CA LYS A 215 25.39 -15.49 -8.56
C LYS A 215 26.12 -15.80 -7.26
N GLU A 216 25.44 -16.40 -6.30
CA GLU A 216 26.08 -16.93 -5.10
C GLU A 216 27.16 -17.97 -5.48
N SER A 217 28.25 -18.01 -4.71
CA SER A 217 29.27 -19.05 -4.86
C SER A 217 28.67 -20.42 -4.53
N PRO A 218 29.04 -21.49 -5.26
CA PRO A 218 28.61 -22.84 -4.90
C PRO A 218 29.13 -23.31 -3.53
N ASP A 219 30.27 -22.77 -3.07
CA ASP A 219 30.97 -23.28 -1.89
C ASP A 219 30.95 -22.31 -0.68
N ASP A 220 30.50 -21.06 -0.88
CA ASP A 220 30.54 -20.02 0.16
C ASP A 220 29.41 -18.97 -0.02
N SER A 221 28.39 -19.01 0.85
CA SER A 221 27.25 -18.09 0.78
C SER A 221 27.61 -16.61 1.03
N ASN A 222 28.82 -16.33 1.54
CA ASN A 222 29.31 -14.96 1.69
C ASN A 222 29.98 -14.44 0.43
N MET A 223 30.13 -15.26 -0.61
CA MET A 223 30.74 -14.87 -1.87
C MET A 223 29.72 -14.89 -2.99
N ALA A 224 29.81 -13.90 -3.88
CA ALA A 224 29.05 -13.89 -5.11
C ALA A 224 29.93 -13.47 -6.27
N TRP A 225 29.60 -13.93 -7.47
CA TRP A 225 30.45 -13.77 -8.64
C TRP A 225 29.68 -13.54 -9.93
N LYS A 226 30.36 -13.00 -10.93
CA LYS A 226 29.90 -13.01 -12.32
C LYS A 226 31.07 -12.99 -13.29
N TRP A 227 30.86 -13.55 -14.47
CA TRP A 227 31.80 -13.41 -15.57
C TRP A 227 31.93 -11.94 -15.98
N ALA A 228 33.17 -11.48 -16.12
CA ALA A 228 33.49 -10.21 -16.75
C ALA A 228 33.86 -10.45 -18.22
N ARG A 229 33.39 -9.57 -19.10
CA ARG A 229 33.60 -9.64 -20.55
C ARG A 229 34.33 -8.40 -21.03
N GLY A 230 35.06 -8.53 -22.14
CA GLY A 230 35.75 -7.41 -22.79
C GLY A 230 37.02 -6.97 -22.07
N ILE A 231 37.60 -7.81 -21.22
CA ILE A 231 38.90 -7.58 -20.61
C ILE A 231 39.92 -8.43 -21.39
N SER A 232 41.01 -7.81 -21.82
CA SER A 232 42.10 -8.50 -22.51
C SER A 232 42.90 -9.34 -21.51
N CYS A 233 43.34 -10.51 -21.95
CA CYS A 233 44.32 -11.30 -21.20
C CYS A 233 45.60 -10.48 -21.03
N SER A 234 46.12 -10.41 -19.81
CA SER A 234 47.41 -9.72 -19.61
C SER A 234 48.59 -10.58 -20.08
N TYR A 235 48.40 -11.90 -20.20
CA TYR A 235 49.27 -12.86 -20.91
C TYR A 235 48.51 -14.19 -21.13
N GLY A 236 48.95 -15.01 -22.08
CA GLY A 236 48.33 -16.31 -22.43
C GLY A 236 47.59 -16.31 -23.78
N ASP A 237 47.19 -17.50 -24.24
CA ASP A 237 46.45 -17.66 -25.50
C ASP A 237 44.94 -17.49 -25.29
N SER A 238 44.46 -17.80 -24.09
CA SER A 238 43.06 -17.61 -23.67
C SER A 238 42.95 -17.32 -22.18
N CYS A 239 41.95 -16.52 -21.80
CA CYS A 239 41.68 -16.20 -20.41
C CYS A 239 40.19 -15.92 -20.15
N TRP A 240 39.83 -15.96 -18.88
CA TRP A 240 38.53 -15.56 -18.37
C TRP A 240 38.71 -14.65 -17.18
N HIS A 241 37.80 -13.70 -17.03
CA HIS A 241 37.78 -12.80 -15.87
C HIS A 241 36.50 -13.03 -15.07
N VAL A 242 36.66 -13.11 -13.75
CA VAL A 242 35.52 -13.19 -12.83
C VAL A 242 35.57 -11.97 -11.91
N LYS A 243 34.44 -11.26 -11.80
CA LYS A 243 34.23 -10.29 -10.74
C LYS A 243 33.64 -11.00 -9.55
N VAL A 244 34.25 -10.80 -8.39
CA VAL A 244 33.82 -11.36 -7.11
C VAL A 244 33.47 -10.24 -6.14
N ILE A 245 32.52 -10.49 -5.25
CA ILE A 245 32.14 -9.61 -4.15
C ILE A 245 31.94 -10.47 -2.91
N SER A 246 32.27 -9.92 -1.74
CA SER A 246 32.07 -10.59 -0.46
C SER A 246 31.08 -9.84 0.42
N ALA A 247 30.27 -10.58 1.19
CA ALA A 247 29.44 -10.06 2.27
C ALA A 247 30.24 -9.78 3.54
N VAL A 248 31.43 -10.36 3.65
CA VAL A 248 32.32 -10.29 4.81
C VAL A 248 33.72 -9.85 4.39
N THR A 249 34.61 -9.68 5.36
CA THR A 249 36.02 -9.40 5.08
C THR A 249 36.72 -10.71 4.76
N CYS A 250 37.42 -10.77 3.62
CA CYS A 250 38.30 -11.89 3.26
C CYS A 250 39.76 -11.44 3.40
N THR A 251 40.60 -12.25 4.04
CA THR A 251 42.06 -12.01 4.02
C THR A 251 42.65 -12.37 2.67
N ASP A 252 42.09 -13.39 2.04
CA ASP A 252 42.35 -13.81 0.68
C ASP A 252 41.09 -14.44 0.08
N VAL A 253 41.00 -14.36 -1.25
CA VAL A 253 39.94 -15.00 -2.03
C VAL A 253 40.62 -15.94 -3.01
N TYR A 254 40.21 -17.21 -2.98
CA TYR A 254 40.63 -18.21 -3.95
C TYR A 254 39.47 -18.59 -4.85
N ALA A 255 39.77 -18.79 -6.12
CA ALA A 255 38.82 -19.33 -7.06
C ALA A 255 39.49 -20.27 -8.06
N GLU A 256 38.70 -21.18 -8.61
CA GLU A 256 39.13 -22.20 -9.56
C GLU A 256 38.08 -22.34 -10.67
N ILE A 257 38.55 -22.54 -11.90
CA ILE A 257 37.70 -22.87 -13.04
C ILE A 257 38.17 -24.16 -13.70
N ASN A 258 37.21 -24.91 -14.25
CA ASN A 258 37.49 -25.88 -15.30
C ASN A 258 37.51 -25.19 -16.65
N ILE A 259 38.44 -25.59 -17.50
CA ILE A 259 38.57 -25.14 -18.89
C ILE A 259 38.05 -26.26 -19.80
N MET A 260 37.21 -25.89 -20.75
CA MET A 260 36.59 -26.83 -21.68
C MET A 260 36.90 -26.47 -23.13
N ASP A 261 36.98 -27.51 -23.96
CA ASP A 261 37.07 -27.39 -25.42
C ASP A 261 35.71 -27.04 -26.07
N SER A 262 35.68 -26.99 -27.41
CA SER A 262 34.47 -26.72 -28.19
C SER A 262 33.40 -27.82 -28.08
N SER A 263 33.77 -29.03 -27.67
CA SER A 263 32.85 -30.15 -27.44
C SER A 263 32.21 -30.12 -26.05
N GLY A 264 32.68 -29.24 -25.16
CA GLY A 264 32.26 -29.18 -23.76
C GLY A 264 33.01 -30.17 -22.85
N SER A 265 34.06 -30.82 -23.35
CA SER A 265 34.91 -31.70 -22.54
C SER A 265 35.85 -30.87 -21.69
N ILE A 266 36.01 -31.23 -20.40
CA ILE A 266 37.01 -30.61 -19.53
C ILE A 266 38.39 -31.05 -20.00
N ILE A 267 39.21 -30.09 -20.42
CA ILE A 267 40.56 -30.34 -20.95
C ILE A 267 41.66 -29.88 -20.00
N ASP A 268 41.35 -28.95 -19.09
CA ASP A 268 42.30 -28.40 -18.12
C ASP A 268 41.56 -27.72 -16.96
N TRP A 269 42.30 -27.23 -15.98
CA TRP A 269 41.81 -26.38 -14.90
C TRP A 269 42.83 -25.27 -14.61
N THR A 270 42.37 -24.18 -14.02
CA THR A 270 43.25 -23.10 -13.57
C THR A 270 42.63 -22.37 -12.39
N ASN A 271 43.44 -21.65 -11.63
CA ASN A 271 43.01 -20.94 -10.45
C ASN A 271 43.62 -19.53 -10.42
N ASP A 272 43.03 -18.66 -9.62
CA ASP A 272 43.60 -17.35 -9.30
C ASP A 272 43.27 -17.00 -7.85
N THR A 273 44.04 -16.07 -7.30
CA THR A 273 43.87 -15.58 -5.94
C THR A 273 43.89 -14.06 -5.89
N LEU A 274 43.00 -13.50 -5.09
CA LEU A 274 43.03 -12.09 -4.72
C LEU A 274 43.45 -12.01 -3.24
N GLY A 275 44.21 -10.98 -2.88
CA GLY A 275 44.46 -10.67 -1.47
C GLY A 275 43.21 -10.11 -0.80
N TYR A 276 43.43 -9.24 0.19
CA TYR A 276 42.37 -8.65 1.00
C TYR A 276 41.18 -8.12 0.19
N LEU A 277 39.96 -8.56 0.54
CA LEU A 277 38.71 -8.07 -0.02
C LEU A 277 37.75 -7.66 1.10
N ALA A 278 37.48 -6.37 1.21
CA ALA A 278 36.52 -5.85 2.17
C ALA A 278 35.06 -6.18 1.77
N PRO A 279 34.12 -6.20 2.74
CA PRO A 279 32.70 -6.38 2.45
C PRO A 279 32.20 -5.37 1.42
N GLY A 280 31.47 -5.83 0.41
CA GLY A 280 30.89 -5.00 -0.65
C GLY A 280 31.87 -4.52 -1.73
N ASN A 281 33.18 -4.69 -1.56
CA ASN A 281 34.15 -4.35 -2.60
C ASN A 281 34.17 -5.42 -3.70
N VAL A 282 34.41 -4.99 -4.93
CA VAL A 282 34.49 -5.87 -6.10
C VAL A 282 35.95 -6.15 -6.44
N GLY A 283 36.34 -7.42 -6.36
CA GLY A 283 37.61 -7.94 -6.88
C GLY A 283 37.47 -8.45 -8.31
N THR A 284 38.57 -8.50 -9.06
CA THR A 284 38.62 -9.16 -10.38
C THR A 284 39.75 -10.18 -10.39
N LEU A 285 39.42 -11.43 -10.74
CA LEU A 285 40.34 -12.55 -10.89
C LEU A 285 40.53 -12.83 -12.40
N GLU A 286 41.73 -13.19 -12.81
CA GLU A 286 42.09 -13.56 -14.18
C GLU A 286 42.61 -15.01 -14.25
N PHE A 287 41.83 -15.86 -14.89
CA PHE A 287 42.14 -17.27 -15.15
C PHE A 287 42.73 -17.41 -16.53
N ARG A 288 43.85 -18.10 -16.67
CA ARG A 288 44.63 -18.12 -17.92
C ARG A 288 45.01 -19.53 -18.31
N THR A 289 45.19 -19.72 -19.61
CA THR A 289 45.76 -20.95 -20.18
C THR A 289 46.56 -20.65 -21.45
N TYR A 290 47.50 -21.54 -21.74
CA TYR A 290 48.28 -21.58 -22.99
C TYR A 290 47.79 -22.71 -23.91
N ASN A 291 46.58 -23.21 -23.66
CA ASN A 291 45.93 -24.21 -24.49
C ASN A 291 45.08 -23.49 -25.54
N ASP A 292 45.49 -23.57 -26.80
CA ASP A 292 44.81 -22.95 -27.95
C ASP A 292 43.46 -23.61 -28.30
N TYR A 293 43.20 -24.82 -27.79
CA TYR A 293 41.89 -25.48 -27.90
C TYR A 293 40.89 -25.02 -26.84
N ALA A 294 41.30 -24.18 -25.89
CA ALA A 294 40.41 -23.72 -24.83
C ALA A 294 39.32 -22.79 -25.36
N GLN A 295 38.06 -23.03 -24.98
CA GLN A 295 36.91 -22.26 -25.49
C GLN A 295 36.07 -21.65 -24.38
N THR A 296 35.77 -22.41 -23.32
CA THR A 296 34.89 -21.95 -22.24
C THR A 296 35.44 -22.29 -20.87
N GLY A 297 35.04 -21.49 -19.87
CA GLY A 297 35.39 -21.69 -18.47
C GLY A 297 34.14 -21.93 -17.63
N SER A 298 34.25 -22.79 -16.62
CA SER A 298 33.20 -23.03 -15.62
C SER A 298 33.78 -22.88 -14.22
N LEU A 299 33.25 -21.96 -13.42
CA LEU A 299 33.66 -21.79 -12.03
C LEU A 299 33.34 -23.06 -11.24
N THR A 300 34.37 -23.64 -10.63
CA THR A 300 34.26 -24.85 -9.80
C THR A 300 34.37 -24.54 -8.32
N LYS A 301 35.20 -23.57 -7.95
CA LYS A 301 35.37 -23.15 -6.55
C LYS A 301 35.46 -21.64 -6.44
N LEU A 302 34.91 -21.11 -5.35
CA LEU A 302 35.12 -19.74 -4.91
C LEU A 302 34.88 -19.65 -3.40
N HIS A 303 35.92 -19.33 -2.64
CA HIS A 303 35.81 -19.21 -1.18
C HIS A 303 36.58 -18.00 -0.65
N CYS A 304 36.07 -17.45 0.44
CA CYS A 304 36.65 -16.41 1.26
C CYS A 304 37.35 -17.06 2.47
N ASN A 305 38.63 -16.77 2.68
CA ASN A 305 39.36 -17.16 3.90
C ASN A 305 39.42 -16.01 4.90
#